data_AF-C8VPT8-F1
#
_entry.id   AF-C8VPT8-F1
#
_cell.length_a   1.000
_cell.length_b   1.000
_cell.length_c   1.000
_cell.angle_alpha   90.00
_cell.angle_beta   90.00
_cell.angle_gamma   90.00
#
_symmetry.space_group_name_H-M   'P 1'
#
loop_
_entity.id
_entity.type
_entity.pdbx_description
1 polymer ?
#
loop_
_entity_poly.entity_id
_entity_poly.type
_entity_poly.pdbx_seq_one_letter_code
_entity_poly.pdbx_strand_id
1 'polypeptide(L)'
;MKFTTGFFTLALAYSAFAEPIPKAKRALSDYTGVFDAIGAQVATVSSTVASYVAGSTSGSAVQDASTELVTIINDGAASVAGFDSLTSLEALQLVAPIQDLTGDISDLIDAVIAAEPNFVADGLDGDVLTSLQDQKAAAEGLRDAITPKVPAALEDIANELSEGIVAEIDRGIAAYSD
;
A
#
# COMPACT_ATOMS: atom_id res chain seq x y z
N MET A 1 14.80 42.19 71.43
CA MET A 1 14.28 42.36 70.05
C MET A 1 14.28 40.98 69.41
N LYS A 2 13.34 40.48 68.62
CA LYS A 2 12.01 40.86 68.13
C LYS A 2 11.70 39.78 67.06
N PHE A 3 10.45 39.32 66.98
CA PHE A 3 9.74 38.76 65.80
C PHE A 3 10.26 37.48 65.11
N THR A 4 9.52 36.36 65.00
CA THR A 4 8.23 36.09 64.31
C THR A 4 8.33 36.14 62.78
N THR A 5 7.62 35.22 62.11
CA THR A 5 7.19 35.17 60.67
C THR A 5 8.03 34.18 59.82
N GLY A 6 7.56 33.09 59.21
CA GLY A 6 6.21 32.65 58.81
C GLY A 6 5.95 32.96 57.32
N PHE A 7 6.11 32.00 56.40
CA PHE A 7 5.57 32.06 55.01
C PHE A 7 5.43 30.62 54.46
N PHE A 8 4.22 30.07 54.30
CA PHE A 8 3.28 30.17 53.17
C PHE A 8 3.68 29.33 51.92
N THR A 9 3.03 28.17 51.83
CA THR A 9 2.47 27.45 50.66
C THR A 9 2.95 27.76 49.23
N LEU A 10 3.15 26.68 48.44
CA LEU A 10 2.50 26.55 47.13
C LEU A 10 2.25 25.07 46.79
N ALA A 11 1.01 24.63 46.98
CA ALA A 11 0.52 23.39 46.38
C ALA A 11 0.20 23.69 44.91
N LEU A 12 1.02 23.19 43.98
CA LEU A 12 0.66 23.16 42.57
C LEU A 12 -0.39 22.07 42.36
N ALA A 13 -1.66 22.46 42.43
CA ALA A 13 -2.75 21.69 41.84
C ALA A 13 -2.60 21.78 40.30
N TYR A 14 -1.92 20.81 39.70
CA TYR A 14 -2.03 20.57 38.27
C TYR A 14 -3.39 19.91 38.03
N SER A 15 -4.40 20.72 37.72
CA SER A 15 -5.60 20.24 37.05
C SER A 15 -5.16 19.76 35.66
N ALA A 16 -4.89 18.46 35.53
CA ALA A 16 -4.80 17.83 34.23
C ALA A 16 -6.18 18.00 33.57
N PHE A 17 -6.26 18.92 32.61
CA PHE A 17 -7.37 18.91 31.67
C PHE A 17 -7.25 17.60 30.89
N ALA A 18 -8.04 16.61 31.28
CA ALA A 18 -8.39 15.49 30.40
C ALA A 18 -9.35 16.06 29.35
N GLU A 19 -8.81 16.82 28.39
CA GLU A 19 -9.52 17.04 27.15
C GLU A 19 -9.66 15.66 26.49
N PRO A 20 -10.87 15.25 26.07
CA PRO A 20 -11.00 14.08 25.22
C PRO A 20 -10.08 14.29 24.03
N ILE A 21 -9.06 13.44 23.88
CA ILE A 21 -8.25 13.42 22.67
C ILE A 21 -9.27 13.22 21.55
N PRO A 22 -9.45 14.19 20.63
CA PRO A 22 -10.34 13.96 19.50
C PRO A 22 -9.84 12.68 18.83
N LYS A 23 -10.74 11.71 18.59
CA LYS A 23 -10.47 10.45 17.86
C LYS A 23 -10.08 10.70 16.39
N ALA A 24 -9.35 11.77 16.12
CA ALA A 24 -8.94 12.17 14.79
C ALA A 24 -7.74 11.32 14.37
N LYS A 25 -7.89 10.59 13.26
CA LYS A 25 -6.82 10.08 12.37
C LYS A 25 -6.24 8.67 12.59
N ARG A 26 -6.91 7.72 13.25
CA ARG A 26 -6.45 6.31 13.13
C ARG A 26 -6.67 5.76 11.73
N ALA A 27 -7.92 5.76 11.26
CA ALA A 27 -8.29 5.22 9.95
C ALA A 27 -7.38 5.73 8.82
N LEU A 28 -7.34 7.04 8.54
CA LEU A 28 -6.54 7.56 7.43
C LEU A 28 -5.06 7.16 7.49
N SER A 29 -4.41 7.29 8.65
CA SER A 29 -2.99 6.94 8.80
C SER A 29 -2.73 5.45 8.62
N ASP A 30 -3.68 4.61 9.04
CA ASP A 30 -3.60 3.15 8.90
C ASP A 30 -3.71 2.75 7.41
N TYR A 31 -4.64 3.35 6.66
CA TYR A 31 -4.77 3.13 5.21
C TYR A 31 -3.56 3.65 4.42
N THR A 32 -3.09 4.87 4.71
CA THR A 32 -1.90 5.41 4.04
C THR A 32 -0.69 4.52 4.28
N GLY A 33 -0.53 3.98 5.50
CA GLY A 33 0.57 3.06 5.80
C GLY A 33 0.55 1.78 4.96
N VAL A 34 -0.64 1.23 4.67
CA VAL A 34 -0.79 0.08 3.76
C VAL A 34 -0.37 0.44 2.34
N PHE A 35 -0.88 1.55 1.79
CA PHE A 35 -0.56 1.96 0.42
C PHE A 35 0.92 2.36 0.26
N ASP A 36 1.50 3.02 1.25
CA ASP A 36 2.92 3.38 1.26
C ASP A 36 3.82 2.14 1.25
N ALA A 37 3.47 1.10 2.01
CA ALA A 37 4.19 -0.16 2.03
C ALA A 37 4.12 -0.88 0.67
N ILE A 38 2.94 -0.91 0.05
CA ILE A 38 2.74 -1.48 -1.29
C ILE A 38 3.55 -0.68 -2.32
N GLY A 39 3.45 0.65 -2.33
CA GLY A 39 4.19 1.50 -3.27
C GLY A 39 5.70 1.37 -3.13
N ALA A 40 6.22 1.30 -1.90
CA ALA A 40 7.63 1.04 -1.65
C ALA A 40 8.10 -0.31 -2.20
N GLN A 41 7.26 -1.34 -2.09
CA GLN A 41 7.58 -2.66 -2.63
C GLN A 41 7.45 -2.70 -4.16
N VAL A 42 6.46 -2.04 -4.76
CA VAL A 42 6.34 -1.85 -6.22
C VAL A 42 7.62 -1.21 -6.78
N ALA A 43 8.10 -0.14 -6.14
CA ALA A 43 9.37 0.50 -6.51
C ALA A 43 10.57 -0.45 -6.38
N THR A 44 10.57 -1.31 -5.35
CA THR A 44 11.61 -2.34 -5.15
C THR A 44 11.60 -3.38 -6.27
N VAL A 45 10.42 -3.88 -6.66
CA VAL A 45 10.27 -4.82 -7.79
C VAL A 45 10.76 -4.14 -9.08
N SER A 46 10.33 -2.91 -9.35
CA SER A 46 10.73 -2.16 -10.55
C SER A 46 12.24 -1.97 -10.63
N SER A 47 12.88 -1.56 -9.54
CA SER A 47 14.34 -1.46 -9.46
C SER A 47 15.04 -2.81 -9.65
N THR A 48 14.43 -3.90 -9.19
CA THR A 48 14.97 -5.26 -9.33
C THR A 48 14.86 -5.75 -10.77
N VAL A 49 13.75 -5.47 -11.46
CA VAL A 49 13.58 -5.72 -12.90
C VAL A 49 14.64 -4.97 -13.70
N ALA A 50 14.84 -3.67 -13.43
CA ALA A 50 15.89 -2.89 -14.09
C ALA A 50 17.29 -3.47 -13.84
N SER A 51 17.58 -3.90 -12.61
CA SER A 51 18.85 -4.53 -12.25
C SER A 51 19.04 -5.88 -12.94
N TYR A 52 17.97 -6.65 -13.13
CA TYR A 52 17.96 -7.93 -13.83
C TYR A 52 18.24 -7.74 -15.33
N VAL A 53 17.53 -6.81 -15.97
CA VAL A 53 17.76 -6.47 -17.38
C VAL A 53 19.18 -5.97 -17.63
N ALA A 54 19.76 -5.23 -16.66
CA ALA A 54 21.15 -4.81 -16.71
C ALA A 54 22.18 -5.94 -16.42
N GLY A 55 21.73 -7.13 -16.05
CA GLY A 55 22.58 -8.30 -15.74
C GLY A 55 23.30 -8.22 -14.39
N SER A 56 22.86 -7.32 -13.50
CA SER A 56 23.44 -7.12 -12.16
C SER A 56 22.82 -8.00 -11.06
N THR A 57 21.66 -8.60 -11.34
CA THR A 57 20.99 -9.60 -10.48
C THR A 57 20.35 -10.68 -11.35
N SER A 58 19.90 -11.79 -10.74
CA SER A 58 19.18 -12.87 -11.43
C SER A 58 17.69 -12.59 -11.55
N GLY A 59 17.03 -13.21 -12.53
CA GLY A 59 15.57 -13.13 -12.66
C GLY A 59 14.84 -13.72 -11.45
N SER A 60 15.43 -14.68 -10.73
CA SER A 60 14.89 -15.19 -9.47
C SER A 60 14.78 -14.11 -8.37
N ALA A 61 15.65 -13.10 -8.37
CA ALA A 61 15.54 -12.00 -7.43
C ALA A 61 14.28 -11.14 -7.69
N VAL A 62 13.84 -11.05 -8.96
CA VAL A 62 12.57 -10.41 -9.31
C VAL A 62 11.40 -11.23 -8.76
N GLN A 63 11.47 -12.55 -8.83
CA GLN A 63 10.45 -13.44 -8.26
C GLN A 63 10.34 -13.30 -6.74
N ASP A 64 11.48 -13.27 -6.04
CA ASP A 64 11.50 -13.08 -4.59
C ASP A 64 10.87 -11.72 -4.21
N ALA A 65 11.24 -10.65 -4.91
CA ALA A 65 10.67 -9.32 -4.67
C ALA A 65 9.16 -9.26 -4.99
N SER A 66 8.70 -9.97 -6.03
CA SER A 66 7.29 -10.06 -6.41
C SER A 66 6.49 -10.88 -5.40
N THR A 67 7.07 -11.95 -4.85
CA THR A 67 6.47 -12.74 -3.77
C THR A 67 6.29 -11.90 -2.51
N GLU A 68 7.28 -11.07 -2.18
CA GLU A 68 7.17 -10.13 -1.06
C GLU A 68 6.08 -9.07 -1.30
N LEU A 69 5.92 -8.60 -2.54
CA LEU A 69 4.81 -7.71 -2.91
C LEU A 69 3.45 -8.37 -2.65
N VAL A 70 3.27 -9.62 -3.06
CA VAL A 70 2.05 -10.39 -2.78
C VAL A 70 1.81 -10.52 -1.27
N THR A 71 2.85 -10.81 -0.49
CA THR A 71 2.77 -10.86 0.98
C THR A 71 2.30 -9.53 1.56
N ILE A 72 2.93 -8.42 1.17
CA ILE A 72 2.59 -7.07 1.68
C ILE A 72 1.15 -6.69 1.33
N ILE A 73 0.69 -7.00 0.12
CA ILE A 73 -0.71 -6.73 -0.28
C ILE A 73 -1.68 -7.55 0.58
N ASN A 74 -1.40 -8.84 0.80
CA ASN A 74 -2.24 -9.71 1.62
C ASN A 74 -2.25 -9.30 3.10
N ASP A 75 -1.10 -8.90 3.65
CA ASP A 75 -1.00 -8.38 5.02
C ASP A 75 -1.76 -7.06 5.17
N GLY A 76 -1.70 -6.21 4.14
CA GLY A 76 -2.53 -5.01 4.02
C GLY A 76 -4.01 -5.35 4.08
N ALA A 77 -4.47 -6.29 3.26
CA ALA A 77 -5.86 -6.73 3.21
C ALA A 77 -6.33 -7.29 4.56
N ALA A 78 -5.50 -8.11 5.22
CA ALA A 78 -5.78 -8.64 6.54
C ALA A 78 -5.87 -7.53 7.61
N SER A 79 -5.02 -6.50 7.52
CA SER A 79 -5.00 -5.37 8.45
C SER A 79 -6.24 -4.49 8.31
N VAL A 80 -6.68 -4.24 7.07
CA VAL A 80 -7.86 -3.40 6.75
C VAL A 80 -9.13 -3.91 7.43
N ALA A 81 -9.27 -5.22 7.65
CA ALA A 81 -10.41 -5.78 8.37
C ALA A 81 -10.57 -5.16 9.77
N GLY A 82 -9.45 -4.87 10.45
CA GLY A 82 -9.39 -4.26 11.78
C GLY A 82 -9.48 -2.74 11.81
N PHE A 83 -9.42 -2.06 10.66
CA PHE A 83 -9.48 -0.60 10.60
C PHE A 83 -10.92 -0.09 10.76
N ASP A 84 -11.06 1.14 11.26
CA ASP A 84 -12.33 1.85 11.27
C ASP A 84 -12.72 2.23 9.82
N SER A 85 -14.02 2.34 9.53
CA SER A 85 -14.51 2.83 8.23
C SER A 85 -14.04 4.27 7.96
N LEU A 86 -13.76 4.57 6.69
CA LEU A 86 -13.36 5.88 6.24
C LEU A 86 -14.53 6.86 6.29
N THR A 87 -14.25 8.08 6.74
CA THR A 87 -15.14 9.22 6.44
C THR A 87 -14.99 9.64 4.98
N SER A 88 -15.97 10.36 4.43
CA SER A 88 -15.88 10.89 3.05
C SER A 88 -14.66 11.78 2.83
N LEU A 89 -14.23 12.53 3.86
CA LEU A 89 -13.04 13.37 3.76
C LEU A 89 -11.75 12.52 3.72
N GLU A 90 -11.64 11.51 4.57
CA GLU A 90 -10.46 10.63 4.60
C GLU A 90 -10.35 9.80 3.32
N ALA A 91 -11.47 9.24 2.85
CA ALA A 91 -11.50 8.52 1.58
C ALA A 91 -11.13 9.41 0.39
N LEU A 92 -11.63 10.66 0.35
CA LEU A 92 -11.25 11.61 -0.70
C LEU A 92 -9.74 11.96 -0.66
N GLN A 93 -9.13 11.98 0.51
CA GLN A 93 -7.69 12.22 0.67
C GLN A 93 -6.82 11.05 0.16
N LEU A 94 -7.38 9.84 0.06
CA LEU A 94 -6.69 8.67 -0.46
C LEU A 94 -6.74 8.57 -2.00
N VAL A 95 -7.66 9.28 -2.65
CA VAL A 95 -7.89 9.18 -4.10
C VAL A 95 -6.66 9.54 -4.93
N ALA A 96 -5.94 10.61 -4.60
CA ALA A 96 -4.74 10.99 -5.35
C ALA A 96 -3.55 10.03 -5.10
N PRO A 97 -3.20 9.69 -3.85
CA PRO A 97 -2.16 8.68 -3.59
C PRO A 97 -2.42 7.32 -4.26
N ILE A 98 -3.68 6.87 -4.33
CA ILE A 98 -4.01 5.62 -5.01
C ILE A 98 -3.84 5.74 -6.52
N GLN A 99 -4.19 6.89 -7.14
CA GLN A 99 -3.92 7.12 -8.56
C GLN A 99 -2.42 7.14 -8.88
N ASP A 100 -1.62 7.77 -8.01
CA ASP A 100 -0.16 7.77 -8.16
C ASP A 100 0.37 6.33 -8.10
N LEU A 101 -0.11 5.53 -7.15
CA LEU A 101 0.22 4.10 -7.06
C LEU A 101 -0.22 3.30 -8.31
N THR A 102 -1.40 3.58 -8.87
CA THR A 102 -1.83 2.98 -10.14
C THR A 102 -0.86 3.32 -11.27
N GLY A 103 -0.35 4.55 -11.31
CA GLY A 103 0.71 4.96 -12.24
C GLY A 103 2.00 4.16 -12.05
N ASP A 104 2.48 4.04 -10.81
CA ASP A 104 3.69 3.27 -10.48
C ASP A 104 3.54 1.77 -10.86
N ILE A 105 2.35 1.21 -10.68
CA ILE A 105 2.04 -0.17 -11.10
C ILE A 105 2.06 -0.28 -12.63
N SER A 106 1.47 0.67 -13.36
CA SER A 106 1.50 0.68 -14.83
C SER A 106 2.93 0.72 -15.36
N ASP A 107 3.78 1.58 -14.79
CA ASP A 107 5.20 1.67 -15.13
C ASP A 107 5.97 0.37 -14.82
N LEU A 108 5.66 -0.27 -13.69
CA LEU A 108 6.22 -1.59 -13.36
C LEU A 108 5.80 -2.65 -14.38
N ILE A 109 4.52 -2.72 -14.74
CA ILE A 109 4.03 -3.68 -15.73
C ILE A 109 4.70 -3.43 -17.09
N ASP A 110 4.86 -2.18 -17.51
CA ASP A 110 5.62 -1.83 -18.72
C ASP A 110 7.06 -2.35 -18.66
N ALA A 111 7.74 -2.18 -17.52
CA ALA A 111 9.10 -2.68 -17.34
C ALA A 111 9.18 -4.21 -17.37
N VAL A 112 8.20 -4.90 -16.77
CA VAL A 112 8.12 -6.36 -16.78
C VAL A 112 7.87 -6.88 -18.19
N ILE A 113 6.90 -6.33 -18.93
CA ILE A 113 6.64 -6.69 -20.34
C ILE A 113 7.88 -6.42 -21.21
N ALA A 114 8.55 -5.28 -21.02
CA ALA A 114 9.77 -5.00 -21.78
C ALA A 114 10.92 -5.98 -21.47
N ALA A 115 10.94 -6.57 -20.27
CA ALA A 115 11.92 -7.56 -19.84
C ALA A 115 11.57 -9.00 -20.25
N GLU A 116 10.39 -9.24 -20.83
CA GLU A 116 9.91 -10.57 -21.24
C GLU A 116 10.94 -11.39 -22.03
N PRO A 117 11.65 -10.85 -23.05
CA PRO A 117 12.64 -11.64 -23.80
C PRO A 117 13.79 -12.17 -22.92
N ASN A 118 14.13 -11.47 -21.84
CA ASN A 118 15.15 -11.90 -20.90
C ASN A 118 14.63 -13.05 -20.04
N PHE A 119 13.41 -12.93 -19.51
CA PHE A 119 12.80 -13.99 -18.72
C PHE A 119 12.58 -15.27 -19.53
N VAL A 120 12.14 -15.15 -20.79
CA VAL A 120 12.02 -16.29 -21.71
C VAL A 120 13.37 -16.94 -21.96
N ALA A 121 14.43 -16.15 -22.17
CA ALA A 121 15.78 -16.68 -22.38
C ALA A 121 16.31 -17.45 -21.15
N ASP A 122 15.92 -17.02 -19.95
CA ASP A 122 16.26 -17.68 -18.69
C ASP A 122 15.27 -18.80 -18.29
N GLY A 123 14.19 -19.02 -19.04
CA GLY A 123 13.15 -20.03 -18.78
C GLY A 123 12.29 -19.71 -17.55
N LEU A 124 12.07 -18.43 -17.28
CA LEU A 124 11.34 -17.90 -16.11
C LEU A 124 9.96 -17.30 -16.48
N ASP A 125 9.55 -17.37 -17.74
CA ASP A 125 8.27 -16.84 -18.25
C ASP A 125 7.06 -17.38 -17.47
N GLY A 126 7.01 -18.69 -17.22
CA GLY A 126 5.93 -19.31 -16.45
C GLY A 126 5.91 -18.88 -14.97
N ASP A 127 7.07 -18.63 -14.38
CA ASP A 127 7.16 -18.12 -13.01
C ASP A 127 6.67 -16.67 -12.95
N VAL A 128 6.99 -15.84 -13.96
CA VAL A 128 6.50 -14.44 -14.02
C VAL A 128 4.99 -14.41 -14.22
N LEU A 129 4.46 -15.26 -15.09
CA LEU A 129 3.01 -15.41 -15.28
C LEU A 129 2.31 -15.76 -13.96
N THR A 130 2.85 -16.72 -13.21
CA THR A 130 2.32 -17.12 -11.90
C THR A 130 2.36 -15.94 -10.92
N SER A 131 3.49 -15.23 -10.83
CA SER A 131 3.63 -14.06 -9.97
C SER A 131 2.65 -12.93 -10.31
N LEU A 132 2.36 -12.69 -11.59
CA LEU A 132 1.36 -11.69 -12.01
C LEU A 132 -0.07 -12.14 -11.63
N GLN A 133 -0.39 -13.42 -11.79
CA GLN A 133 -1.68 -13.98 -11.35
C GLN A 133 -1.87 -13.87 -9.84
N ASP A 134 -0.83 -14.16 -9.06
CA ASP A 134 -0.86 -14.04 -7.60
C ASP A 134 -1.00 -12.58 -7.16
N GLN A 135 -0.32 -11.64 -7.82
CA GLN A 135 -0.49 -10.20 -7.58
C GLN A 135 -1.90 -9.72 -7.89
N LYS A 136 -2.51 -10.20 -8.99
CA LYS A 136 -3.90 -9.90 -9.32
C LYS A 136 -4.84 -10.39 -8.21
N ALA A 137 -4.70 -11.65 -7.80
CA ALA A 137 -5.53 -12.24 -6.74
C ALA A 137 -5.38 -11.48 -5.41
N ALA A 138 -4.15 -11.09 -5.04
CA ALA A 138 -3.90 -10.29 -3.85
C ALA A 138 -4.52 -8.89 -3.95
N ALA A 139 -4.40 -8.22 -5.10
CA ALA A 139 -4.98 -6.89 -5.34
C ALA A 139 -6.52 -6.93 -5.27
N GLU A 140 -7.15 -7.96 -5.85
CA GLU A 140 -8.59 -8.19 -5.74
C GLU A 140 -9.00 -8.44 -4.27
N GLY A 141 -8.21 -9.22 -3.53
CA GLY A 141 -8.43 -9.44 -2.10
C GLY A 141 -8.34 -8.15 -1.27
N LEU A 142 -7.37 -7.28 -1.56
CA LEU A 142 -7.24 -5.97 -0.93
C LEU A 142 -8.43 -5.05 -1.27
N ARG A 143 -8.84 -4.99 -2.54
CA ARG A 143 -10.06 -4.27 -2.96
C ARG A 143 -11.25 -4.73 -2.12
N ASP A 144 -11.50 -6.03 -2.09
CA ASP A 144 -12.66 -6.61 -1.40
C ASP A 144 -12.64 -6.32 0.12
N ALA A 145 -11.46 -6.24 0.73
CA ALA A 145 -11.29 -5.83 2.14
C ALA A 145 -11.56 -4.33 2.36
N ILE A 146 -11.17 -3.47 1.42
CA ILE A 146 -11.32 -2.01 1.50
C ILE A 146 -12.74 -1.55 1.18
N THR A 147 -13.41 -2.14 0.18
CA THR A 147 -14.78 -1.77 -0.25
C THR A 147 -15.77 -1.54 0.90
N PRO A 148 -15.95 -2.43 1.89
CA PRO A 148 -16.89 -2.21 3.00
C PRO A 148 -16.50 -1.06 3.95
N LYS A 149 -15.30 -0.51 3.80
CA LYS A 149 -14.77 0.61 4.59
C LYS A 149 -14.89 1.94 3.85
N VAL A 150 -15.23 1.92 2.55
CA VAL A 150 -15.43 3.12 1.72
C VAL A 150 -16.84 3.65 1.93
N PRO A 151 -17.02 4.98 2.09
CA PRO A 151 -18.34 5.57 2.15
C PRO A 151 -19.04 5.52 0.78
N ALA A 152 -20.34 5.24 0.76
CA ALA A 152 -21.15 5.09 -0.45
C ALA A 152 -20.98 6.21 -1.51
N ALA A 153 -20.71 7.45 -1.08
CA ALA A 153 -20.48 8.57 -1.97
C ALA A 153 -19.20 8.46 -2.83
N LEU A 154 -18.30 7.52 -2.51
CA LEU A 154 -17.02 7.30 -3.18
C LEU A 154 -16.84 5.84 -3.63
N GLU A 155 -17.87 4.98 -3.51
CA GLU A 155 -17.80 3.59 -3.94
C GLU A 155 -17.45 3.47 -5.44
N ASP A 156 -18.09 4.28 -6.29
CA ASP A 156 -17.82 4.27 -7.74
C ASP A 156 -16.36 4.62 -8.05
N ILE A 157 -15.80 5.63 -7.38
CA ILE A 157 -14.40 6.03 -7.53
C ILE A 157 -13.46 4.93 -7.03
N ALA A 158 -13.77 4.31 -5.89
CA ALA A 158 -12.97 3.21 -5.35
C ALA A 158 -12.97 1.99 -6.29
N ASN A 159 -14.12 1.69 -6.91
CA ASN A 159 -14.24 0.63 -7.91
C ASN A 159 -13.42 0.95 -9.16
N GLU A 160 -13.54 2.15 -9.71
CA GLU A 160 -12.78 2.58 -10.89
C GLU A 160 -11.27 2.49 -10.66
N LEU A 161 -10.77 2.95 -9.51
CA LEU A 161 -9.35 2.87 -9.16
C LEU A 161 -8.87 1.42 -9.01
N SER A 162 -9.68 0.58 -8.37
CA SER A 162 -9.34 -0.84 -8.16
C SER A 162 -9.36 -1.62 -9.48
N GLU A 163 -10.34 -1.35 -10.35
CA GLU A 163 -10.41 -1.92 -11.70
C GLU A 163 -9.22 -1.48 -12.55
N GLY A 164 -8.80 -0.22 -12.46
CA GLY A 164 -7.61 0.28 -13.14
C GLY A 164 -6.33 -0.50 -12.77
N ILE A 165 -6.11 -0.75 -11.47
CA ILE A 165 -4.97 -1.56 -11.00
C ILE A 165 -5.04 -2.99 -11.54
N VAL A 166 -6.21 -3.63 -11.45
CA VAL A 166 -6.39 -5.01 -11.95
C VAL A 166 -6.18 -5.09 -13.46
N ALA A 167 -6.64 -4.09 -14.22
CA ALA A 167 -6.48 -4.03 -15.67
C ALA A 167 -5.01 -3.92 -16.09
N GLU A 168 -4.19 -3.17 -15.37
CA GLU A 168 -2.74 -3.11 -15.62
C GLU A 168 -2.08 -4.48 -15.37
N ILE A 169 -2.44 -5.17 -14.29
CA ILE A 169 -1.90 -6.52 -14.02
C ILE A 169 -2.34 -7.50 -15.12
N ASP A 170 -3.61 -7.44 -15.57
CA ASP A 170 -4.11 -8.26 -16.68
C ASP A 170 -3.36 -8.04 -17.98
N ARG A 171 -2.91 -6.80 -18.24
CA ARG A 171 -2.06 -6.49 -19.40
C ARG A 171 -0.71 -7.21 -19.31
N GLY A 172 -0.10 -7.27 -18.13
CA GLY A 172 1.10 -8.06 -17.90
C GLY A 172 0.87 -9.56 -18.08
N ILE A 173 -0.22 -10.09 -17.52
CA ILE A 173 -0.60 -11.52 -17.66
C ILE A 173 -0.75 -11.89 -19.14
N ALA A 174 -1.41 -11.04 -19.92
CA ALA A 174 -1.61 -11.26 -21.34
C ALA A 174 -0.29 -11.38 -22.10
N ALA A 175 0.69 -10.52 -21.81
CA ALA A 175 2.00 -10.56 -22.47
C ALA A 175 2.77 -11.87 -22.19
N TYR A 176 2.65 -12.44 -20.99
CA TYR A 176 3.33 -13.68 -20.61
C TYR A 176 2.53 -14.96 -20.90
N SER A 177 1.36 -14.83 -21.51
CA SER A 177 0.49 -15.97 -21.87
C SER A 177 0.59 -16.38 -23.35
N ASP A 178 1.38 -15.67 -24.14
CA ASP A 178 1.58 -15.88 -25.58
C ASP A 178 2.70 -16.91 -25.89
#